data_AF-A0A7X6ZYR9-F1
#
_entry.id   AF-A0A7X6ZYR9-F1
#
_cell.length_a   1.000
_cell.length_b   1.000
_cell.length_c   1.000
_cell.angle_alpha   90.00
_cell.angle_beta   90.00
_cell.angle_gamma   90.00
#
_symmetry.space_group_name_H-M   'P 1'
#
loop_
_entity.id
_entity.type
_entity.pdbx_description
1 polymer ?
#
loop_
_entity_poly.entity_id
_entity_poly.type
_entity_poly.pdbx_seq_one_letter_code
_entity_poly.pdbx_strand_id
1 'polypeptide(L)'
;MFHVGIDISKFKHDCFIATNAGETIRSFEFKNDHDGFQTLKKELESLGEQNQIKIGFESTGHYGINLKSFEYRLPVAAFDMSIASFLIFYHK
;
A
#
# COMPACT_ATOMS: atom_id res chain seq x y z
N MET A 1 -0.70 14.70 3.17
CA MET A 1 -1.26 13.35 3.39
C MET A 1 -1.28 12.57 2.09
N PHE A 2 -0.67 11.39 2.13
CA PHE A 2 -0.59 10.41 1.07
C PHE A 2 -1.57 9.27 1.36
N HIS A 3 -2.19 8.78 0.30
CA HIS A 3 -3.07 7.63 0.30
C HIS A 3 -2.37 6.53 -0.50
N VAL A 4 -2.32 5.34 0.08
CA VAL A 4 -1.65 4.16 -0.50
C VAL A 4 -2.68 3.06 -0.68
N GLY A 5 -2.95 2.67 -1.93
CA GLY A 5 -3.77 1.52 -2.27
C GLY A 5 -2.88 0.35 -2.63
N ILE A 6 -3.13 -0.83 -2.08
CA ILE A 6 -2.42 -2.06 -2.46
C ILE A 6 -3.41 -3.12 -2.91
N ASP A 7 -3.31 -3.53 -4.17
CA ASP A 7 -4.00 -4.68 -4.72
C ASP A 7 -3.22 -5.96 -4.42
N ILE A 8 -3.85 -6.88 -3.72
CA ILE A 8 -3.20 -8.09 -3.23
C ILE A 8 -3.42 -9.24 -4.22
N SER A 9 -2.32 -9.75 -4.80
CA SER A 9 -2.29 -11.01 -5.54
C SER A 9 -1.37 -12.05 -4.89
N LYS A 10 -1.44 -13.30 -5.37
CA LYS A 10 -0.72 -14.45 -4.78
C LYS A 10 0.80 -14.28 -4.75
N PHE A 11 1.39 -13.81 -5.85
CA PHE A 11 2.85 -13.76 -6.05
C PHE A 11 3.43 -12.35 -6.00
N LYS A 12 2.62 -11.35 -6.33
CA LYS A 12 2.99 -9.94 -6.33
C LYS A 12 1.81 -9.08 -5.87
N HIS A 13 2.08 -7.84 -5.55
CA HIS A 13 1.13 -6.84 -5.14
C HIS A 13 1.37 -5.58 -5.96
N ASP A 14 0.29 -4.90 -6.34
CA ASP A 14 0.35 -3.64 -7.07
C ASP A 14 0.08 -2.50 -6.10
N CYS A 15 1.03 -1.57 -5.97
CA CYS A 15 0.95 -0.43 -5.06
C CYS A 15 0.70 0.84 -5.85
N PHE A 16 -0.25 1.65 -5.37
CA PHE A 16 -0.61 2.95 -5.92
C PHE A 16 -0.53 3.99 -4.81
N ILE A 17 0.15 5.10 -5.06
CA ILE A 17 0.27 6.20 -4.10
C ILE A 17 -0.21 7.49 -4.74
N ALA A 18 -1.11 8.19 -4.06
CA ALA A 18 -1.61 9.48 -4.48
C ALA A 18 -1.66 10.46 -3.31
N THR A 19 -1.77 11.75 -3.62
CA THR A 19 -2.04 12.78 -2.63
C THR A 19 -3.54 12.84 -2.30
N ASN A 20 -3.90 13.57 -1.25
CA ASN A 20 -5.31 13.84 -0.93
C ASN A 20 -6.07 14.61 -2.03
N ALA A 21 -5.37 15.25 -2.97
CA ALA A 21 -5.96 15.91 -4.14
C ALA A 21 -6.22 14.94 -5.31
N GLY A 22 -5.89 13.65 -5.15
CA GLY A 22 -6.03 12.63 -6.20
C GLY A 22 -4.88 12.63 -7.22
N GLU A 23 -3.80 13.37 -6.97
CA GLU A 23 -2.63 13.36 -7.85
C GLU A 23 -1.80 12.10 -7.60
N THR A 24 -1.56 11.31 -8.65
CA THR A 24 -0.73 10.11 -8.60
C THR A 24 0.74 10.50 -8.40
N ILE A 25 1.35 10.01 -7.33
CA ILE A 25 2.77 10.20 -7.04
C ILE A 25 3.59 9.06 -7.62
N ARG A 26 3.12 7.82 -7.46
CA ARG A 26 3.78 6.63 -8.01
C ARG A 26 2.86 5.43 -8.11
N SER A 27 3.24 4.48 -8.95
CA SER A 27 2.74 3.12 -8.93
C SER A 27 3.92 2.15 -9.13
N PHE A 28 3.91 1.03 -8.43
CA PHE A 28 4.94 0.00 -8.54
C PHE A 28 4.44 -1.36 -8.08
N GLU A 29 5.09 -2.41 -8.55
CA GLU A 29 4.81 -3.78 -8.12
C GLU A 29 5.87 -4.26 -7.11
N PHE A 30 5.48 -5.12 -6.18
CA PHE A 30 6.42 -5.80 -5.29
C PHE A 30 5.98 -7.25 -5.03
N LYS A 31 6.94 -8.14 -4.75
CA LYS A 31 6.66 -9.56 -4.55
C LYS A 31 6.01 -9.83 -3.19
N ASN A 32 5.26 -10.93 -3.10
CA ASN A 32 4.73 -11.45 -1.83
C ASN A 32 5.81 -12.24 -1.07
N ASP A 33 6.93 -11.57 -0.79
CA ASP A 33 8.08 -12.10 -0.06
C ASP A 33 8.75 -11.00 0.77
N HIS A 34 9.79 -11.38 1.52
CA HIS A 34 10.50 -10.46 2.40
C HIS A 34 11.09 -9.25 1.66
N ASP A 35 11.70 -9.47 0.49
CA ASP A 35 12.39 -8.43 -0.27
C ASP A 35 11.38 -7.44 -0.88
N GLY A 36 10.25 -7.94 -1.35
CA GLY A 36 9.12 -7.11 -1.78
C GLY A 36 8.60 -6.24 -0.63
N PHE A 37 8.46 -6.79 0.57
CA PHE A 37 8.01 -6.03 1.74
C PHE A 37 9.04 -4.98 2.20
N GLN A 38 10.34 -5.28 2.12
CA GLN A 38 11.38 -4.27 2.36
C GLN A 38 11.34 -3.15 1.33
N THR A 39 11.04 -3.47 0.07
CA THR A 39 10.85 -2.48 -0.98
C THR A 39 9.69 -1.57 -0.63
N LEU A 40 8.50 -2.12 -0.34
CA LEU A 40 7.34 -1.34 0.11
C LEU A 40 7.68 -0.42 1.29
N LYS A 41 8.34 -0.94 2.32
CA LYS A 41 8.72 -0.15 3.51
C LYS A 41 9.60 1.04 3.15
N LYS A 42 10.65 0.84 2.35
CA LYS A 42 11.54 1.92 1.91
C LYS A 42 10.77 3.00 1.14
N GLU A 43 9.83 2.59 0.29
CA GLU A 43 9.02 3.54 -0.45
C GLU A 43 8.10 4.35 0.46
N LEU A 44 7.49 3.73 1.47
CA LEU A 44 6.68 4.46 2.45
C LEU A 44 7.52 5.42 3.30
N GLU A 45 8.71 5.02 3.74
CA GLU A 45 9.64 5.88 4.48
C GLU A 45 10.11 7.07 3.63
N SER A 46 10.22 6.91 2.31
CA SER A 46 10.61 8.00 1.40
C SER A 46 9.54 9.09 1.23
N LEU A 47 8.27 8.82 1.57
CA LEU A 47 7.18 9.79 1.47
C LEU A 47 7.21 10.84 2.58
N GLY A 48 8.00 10.62 3.64
CA GLY A 48 8.16 11.56 4.74
C GLY A 48 7.50 11.08 6.03
N GLU A 49 6.77 11.97 6.71
CA GLU A 49 6.23 11.68 8.04
C GLU A 49 5.16 10.58 8.03
N GLN A 50 5.33 9.61 8.93
CA GLN A 50 4.45 8.44 9.11
C GLN A 50 2.99 8.85 9.32
N ASN A 51 2.77 9.94 10.05
CA ASN A 51 1.46 10.51 10.37
C ASN A 51 0.71 11.08 9.16
N GLN A 52 1.39 11.18 8.00
CA GLN A 52 0.82 11.65 6.75
C GLN A 52 0.48 10.51 5.79
N ILE A 53 0.65 9.23 6.17
CA ILE A 53 0.43 8.09 5.27
C ILE A 53 -0.78 7.30 5.75
N LYS A 54 -1.78 7.16 4.88
CA LYS A 54 -2.90 6.22 5.06
C LYS A 54 -2.83 5.13 4.01
N ILE A 55 -3.12 3.90 4.42
CA ILE A 55 -2.98 2.73 3.56
C ILE A 55 -4.25 1.88 3.58
N GLY A 56 -4.64 1.34 2.43
CA GLY A 56 -5.78 0.46 2.24
C GLY A 56 -5.40 -0.74 1.39
N PHE A 57 -5.92 -1.91 1.73
CA PHE A 57 -5.70 -3.16 0.99
C PHE A 57 -6.98 -3.63 0.30
N GLU A 58 -6.89 -3.98 -0.97
CA GLU A 58 -7.92 -4.80 -1.62
C GLU A 58 -7.47 -6.26 -1.55
N SER A 59 -8.02 -7.00 -0.58
CA SER A 59 -7.62 -8.37 -0.31
C SER A 59 -8.41 -9.37 -1.16
N THR A 60 -7.75 -10.07 -2.07
CA THR A 60 -8.33 -11.25 -2.73
C THR A 60 -8.04 -12.51 -1.89
N GLY A 61 -8.93 -12.82 -0.94
CA GLY A 61 -8.81 -14.02 -0.10
C GLY A 61 -7.62 -13.99 0.87
N HIS A 62 -6.95 -15.14 1.05
CA HIS A 62 -5.92 -15.35 2.09
C HIS A 62 -4.49 -14.94 1.66
N TYR A 63 -4.29 -14.48 0.43
CA TYR A 63 -2.95 -14.10 -0.07
C TYR A 63 -2.37 -12.87 0.64
N GLY A 64 -3.21 -12.08 1.31
CA GLY A 64 -2.79 -10.92 2.09
C GLY A 64 -2.26 -11.22 3.48
N ILE A 65 -2.27 -12.47 3.96
CA ILE A 65 -1.87 -12.79 5.34
C ILE A 65 -0.41 -12.40 5.63
N ASN A 66 0.51 -12.66 4.71
CA ASN A 66 1.92 -12.31 4.88
C ASN A 66 2.11 -10.78 4.94
N LEU A 67 1.45 -10.06 4.02
CA LEU A 67 1.50 -8.60 3.97
C LEU A 67 0.87 -7.98 5.22
N LYS A 68 -0.30 -8.46 5.66
CA LYS A 68 -0.96 -8.05 6.92
C LYS A 68 -0.13 -8.39 8.16
N SER A 69 0.67 -9.44 8.12
CA SER A 69 1.60 -9.76 9.22
C SER A 69 2.78 -8.79 9.25
N PHE A 70 3.25 -8.36 8.09
CA PHE A 70 4.30 -7.34 7.95
C PHE A 70 3.79 -5.94 8.28
N GLU A 71 2.53 -5.66 7.97
CA GLU A 71 1.81 -4.41 8.19
C GLU A 71 1.95 -3.84 9.60
N TYR A 72 1.89 -4.68 10.64
CA TYR A 72 2.09 -4.27 12.04
C TYR A 72 3.45 -3.62 12.31
N ARG A 73 4.38 -3.68 11.36
CA ARG A 73 5.72 -3.10 11.41
C ARG A 73 5.88 -1.90 10.47
N LEU A 74 4.81 -1.48 9.79
CA LEU A 74 4.83 -0.36 8.86
C LEU A 74 4.69 0.99 9.59
N PRO A 75 5.44 2.01 9.15
CA PRO A 75 5.39 3.34 9.71
C PRO A 75 4.24 4.18 9.12
N VAL A 76 2.98 3.87 9.46
CA VAL A 76 1.79 4.52 8.87
C VAL A 76 0.81 5.06 9.92
N ALA A 77 0.09 6.13 9.57
CA ALA A 77 -0.81 6.84 10.47
C ALA A 77 -2.10 6.06 10.77
N ALA A 78 -2.67 5.43 9.73
CA ALA A 78 -3.95 4.76 9.81
C ALA A 78 -4.18 3.81 8.63
N PHE A 79 -5.00 2.79 8.89
CA PHE A 79 -5.58 1.92 7.89
C PHE A 79 -6.98 2.40 7.52
N ASP A 80 -7.24 2.51 6.23
CA ASP A 80 -8.53 2.97 5.71
C ASP A 80 -8.92 2.14 4.48
N MET A 81 -9.90 1.25 4.68
CA MET A 81 -10.40 0.38 3.62
C MET A 81 -11.08 1.15 2.49
N SER A 82 -11.55 2.39 2.73
CA SER A 82 -12.15 3.21 1.67
C SER A 82 -11.11 3.70 0.66
N ILE A 83 -9.85 3.84 1.09
CA ILE A 83 -8.72 4.19 0.20
C ILE A 83 -8.43 3.07 -0.80
N ALA A 84 -8.54 1.81 -0.36
CA ALA A 84 -8.28 0.65 -1.22
C ALA A 84 -9.17 0.70 -2.45
N SER A 85 -10.48 0.83 -2.24
CA SER A 85 -11.43 0.93 -3.34
C SER A 85 -11.21 2.19 -4.19
N PHE A 86 -10.88 3.34 -3.59
CA PHE A 86 -10.68 4.55 -4.37
C PHE A 86 -9.43 4.50 -5.25
N LEU A 87 -8.27 4.13 -4.72
CA LEU A 87 -7.03 4.17 -5.50
C LEU A 87 -6.90 3.01 -6.48
N ILE A 88 -7.38 1.83 -6.11
CA ILE A 88 -7.17 0.64 -6.94
C ILE A 88 -8.16 0.63 -8.11
N PHE A 89 -9.42 1.02 -7.93
CA PHE A 89 -10.38 1.07 -9.05
C PHE A 89 -10.14 2.23 -10.01
N TYR A 90 -9.57 3.35 -9.56
CA TYR A 90 -9.27 4.48 -10.45
C TYR A 90 -7.94 4.33 -11.20
N HIS A 91 -7.04 3.45 -10.75
CA HIS A 91 -5.71 3.27 -11.35
C HIS A 91 -5.42 1.86 -11.90
N LYS A 92 -6.41 0.93 -11.87
CA LYS A 92 -6.43 -0.30 -12.70
C LYS A 92 -6.97 -0.02 -14.09
#